data_AF-A0A2A4N4K2-F1
#
_entry.id   AF-A0A2A4N4K2-F1
#
_cell.length_a   1.000
_cell.length_b   1.000
_cell.length_c   1.000
_cell.angle_alpha   90.00
_cell.angle_beta   90.00
_cell.angle_gamma   90.00
#
_symmetry.space_group_name_H-M   'P 1'
#
loop_
_entity.id
_entity.type
_entity.pdbx_description
1 polymer ?
#
loop_
_entity_poly.entity_id
_entity_poly.type
_entity_poly.pdbx_seq_one_letter_code
_entity_poly.pdbx_strand_id
1 'polypeptide(L)'
;MAKPIMAKATAVWLVDNTTITFRQIADFVGMHELEVQGIADGDVATGVKGFDPLTNNQLTQEEIDAAQANPRHKMKLKFYAAAQGEEKRRGPRYTPLSKRQDRPASILWLVKFHPELSDGQISKLVGTTKPTIQAIRERTHWNISNIQPIDPVALGLCKQTELDLIVQKAAAKRAADGEVMNDDERRKLVSTEQSLGMPAEPKIPTAIEGLETFTLGNVLDDDDEDDTSDIHDAESFFKQPEASDDKDGDEDEDGDKADKEGNEGQGDTDDDQPRV
;
A
#
# COMPACT_ATOMS: atom_id res chain seq x y z
N MET A 1 -20.66 -1.97 -21.29
CA MET A 1 -20.51 -2.65 -22.60
C MET A 1 -19.72 -1.75 -23.52
N ALA A 2 -18.81 -2.30 -24.32
CA ALA A 2 -18.08 -1.50 -25.30
C ALA A 2 -19.07 -0.90 -26.31
N LYS A 3 -18.85 0.35 -26.70
CA LYS A 3 -19.68 1.06 -27.69
C LYS A 3 -18.99 1.01 -29.06
N PRO A 4 -19.76 0.97 -30.17
CA PRO A 4 -19.19 1.07 -31.51
C PRO A 4 -18.45 2.39 -31.70
N ILE A 5 -17.41 2.37 -32.55
CA ILE A 5 -16.66 3.58 -32.90
C ILE A 5 -17.55 4.43 -33.82
N MET A 6 -17.58 5.75 -33.61
CA MET A 6 -18.48 6.66 -34.34
C MET A 6 -19.96 6.25 -34.24
N ALA A 7 -20.43 6.14 -33.00
CA ALA A 7 -21.80 5.79 -32.62
C ALA A 7 -22.89 6.40 -33.53
N LYS A 8 -22.94 7.72 -33.67
CA LYS A 8 -23.94 8.42 -34.51
C LYS A 8 -23.88 8.02 -35.99
N ALA A 9 -22.68 7.94 -36.56
CA ALA A 9 -22.50 7.59 -37.96
C ALA A 9 -22.83 6.12 -38.24
N THR A 10 -22.56 5.24 -37.27
CA THR A 10 -22.95 3.82 -37.33
C THR A 10 -24.46 3.67 -37.24
N ALA A 11 -25.14 4.49 -36.42
CA ALA A 11 -26.60 4.53 -36.35
C ALA A 11 -27.23 4.96 -37.68
N VAL A 12 -26.72 6.03 -38.32
CA VAL A 12 -27.17 6.48 -39.66
C VAL A 12 -27.08 5.32 -40.66
N TRP A 13 -25.93 4.64 -40.71
CA TRP A 13 -25.75 3.52 -41.62
C TRP A 13 -26.72 2.36 -41.34
N LEU A 14 -26.91 1.98 -40.08
CA LEU A 14 -27.83 0.91 -39.68
C LEU A 14 -29.29 1.24 -40.01
N VAL A 15 -29.72 2.49 -39.80
CA VAL A 15 -31.06 2.96 -40.14
C VAL A 15 -31.29 2.91 -41.66
N ASP A 16 -30.31 3.31 -42.45
CA ASP A 16 -30.45 3.39 -43.92
C ASP A 16 -30.32 2.03 -44.63
N ASN A 17 -29.55 1.09 -44.07
CA ASN A 17 -29.16 -0.15 -44.75
C ASN A 17 -29.76 -1.42 -44.14
N THR A 18 -30.47 -1.33 -43.01
CA THR A 18 -31.03 -2.50 -42.31
C THR A 18 -32.48 -2.28 -41.88
N THR A 19 -33.21 -3.37 -41.64
CA THR A 19 -34.59 -3.35 -41.14
C THR A 19 -34.68 -3.54 -39.61
N ILE A 20 -33.57 -3.28 -38.90
CA ILE A 20 -33.46 -3.46 -37.46
C ILE A 20 -34.28 -2.38 -36.74
N THR A 21 -34.88 -2.73 -35.60
CA THR A 21 -35.70 -1.78 -34.83
C THR A 21 -34.87 -0.66 -34.19
N PHE A 22 -35.45 0.54 -34.04
CA PHE A 22 -34.77 1.69 -33.44
C PHE A 22 -34.27 1.40 -32.02
N ARG A 23 -35.04 0.63 -31.23
CA ARG A 23 -34.62 0.15 -29.91
C ARG A 23 -33.35 -0.70 -29.95
N GLN A 24 -33.21 -1.60 -30.91
CA GLN A 24 -32.01 -2.44 -31.04
C GLN A 24 -30.79 -1.63 -31.46
N ILE A 25 -30.96 -0.67 -32.38
CA ILE A 25 -29.90 0.26 -32.80
C ILE A 25 -29.49 1.14 -31.61
N ALA A 26 -30.46 1.67 -30.85
CA ALA A 26 -30.24 2.46 -29.64
C ALA A 26 -29.45 1.68 -28.58
N ASP A 27 -29.83 0.42 -28.31
CA ASP A 27 -29.12 -0.46 -27.37
C ASP A 27 -27.68 -0.76 -27.81
N PHE A 28 -27.43 -0.92 -29.12
CA PHE A 28 -26.11 -1.20 -29.67
C PHE A 28 -25.18 0.02 -29.65
N VAL A 29 -25.70 1.17 -30.07
CA VAL A 29 -24.95 2.42 -30.19
C VAL A 29 -24.83 3.14 -28.83
N GLY A 30 -25.70 2.81 -27.88
CA GLY A 30 -25.77 3.44 -26.56
C GLY A 30 -26.37 4.85 -26.60
N MET A 31 -27.38 5.03 -27.46
CA MET A 31 -28.17 6.26 -27.64
C MET A 31 -29.63 5.99 -27.24
N HIS A 32 -30.44 7.03 -27.07
CA HIS A 32 -31.87 6.83 -26.79
C HIS A 32 -32.65 6.54 -28.08
N GLU A 33 -33.74 5.78 -28.02
CA GLU A 33 -34.57 5.43 -29.18
C GLU A 33 -35.07 6.67 -29.95
N LEU A 34 -35.46 7.73 -29.23
CA LEU A 34 -35.86 9.02 -29.82
C LEU A 34 -34.73 9.70 -30.61
N GLU A 35 -33.46 9.53 -30.22
CA GLU A 35 -32.35 10.09 -30.98
C GLU A 35 -32.12 9.31 -32.27
N VAL A 36 -32.33 7.98 -32.26
CA VAL A 36 -32.27 7.15 -33.46
C VAL A 36 -33.44 7.47 -34.39
N GLN A 37 -34.63 7.73 -33.84
CA GLN A 37 -35.77 8.22 -34.61
C GLN A 37 -35.49 9.59 -35.23
N GLY A 38 -34.92 10.54 -34.48
CA GLY A 38 -34.50 11.83 -35.02
C GLY A 38 -33.39 11.74 -36.07
N ILE A 39 -32.60 10.66 -36.08
CA ILE A 39 -31.66 10.34 -37.16
C ILE A 39 -32.42 9.83 -38.39
N ALA A 40 -33.40 8.95 -38.22
CA ALA A 40 -34.24 8.44 -39.31
C ALA A 40 -35.08 9.54 -39.96
N ASP A 41 -35.57 10.49 -39.16
CA ASP A 41 -36.32 11.66 -39.62
C ASP A 41 -35.41 12.75 -40.24
N GLY A 42 -34.08 12.61 -40.10
CA GLY A 42 -33.09 13.52 -40.70
C GLY A 42 -32.84 14.83 -39.95
N ASP A 43 -33.24 14.93 -38.67
CA ASP A 43 -33.13 16.16 -37.85
C ASP A 43 -31.82 16.21 -37.04
N VAL A 44 -31.34 15.07 -36.53
CA VAL A 44 -30.25 15.02 -35.53
C VAL A 44 -28.85 14.82 -36.14
N ALA A 45 -28.76 14.35 -37.39
CA ALA A 45 -27.51 13.94 -38.03
C ALA A 45 -27.30 14.50 -39.44
N THR A 46 -27.88 15.67 -39.73
CA THR A 46 -27.74 16.35 -41.02
C THR A 46 -26.28 16.55 -41.40
N GLY A 47 -25.83 15.88 -42.47
CA GLY A 47 -24.46 15.96 -42.97
C GLY A 47 -23.47 14.91 -42.43
N VAL A 48 -23.90 13.98 -41.56
CA VAL A 48 -23.05 12.87 -41.11
C VAL A 48 -23.10 11.73 -42.12
N LYS A 49 -21.96 11.40 -42.74
CA LYS A 49 -21.84 10.25 -43.64
C LYS A 49 -21.94 8.96 -42.84
N GLY A 50 -22.82 8.04 -43.25
CA GLY A 50 -22.96 6.72 -42.64
C GLY A 50 -21.63 5.97 -42.56
N PHE A 51 -21.37 5.38 -41.39
CA PHE A 51 -20.17 4.61 -41.10
C PHE A 51 -20.51 3.12 -41.05
N ASP A 52 -20.00 2.36 -42.04
CA ASP A 52 -20.30 0.94 -42.17
C ASP A 52 -19.60 0.10 -41.07
N PRO A 53 -20.36 -0.60 -40.20
CA PRO A 53 -19.82 -1.46 -39.16
C PRO A 53 -19.29 -2.81 -39.69
N LEU A 54 -19.70 -3.26 -40.88
CA LEU A 54 -19.22 -4.51 -41.49
C LEU A 54 -17.83 -4.33 -42.07
N THR A 55 -17.63 -3.26 -42.86
CA THR A 55 -16.33 -2.95 -43.47
C THR A 55 -15.25 -2.72 -42.40
N ASN A 56 -15.62 -2.12 -41.27
CA ASN A 56 -14.71 -1.91 -40.13
C ASN A 56 -14.68 -3.09 -39.15
N ASN A 57 -15.24 -4.24 -39.56
CA ASN A 57 -15.27 -5.49 -38.81
C ASN A 57 -15.86 -5.37 -37.38
N GLN A 58 -16.63 -4.31 -37.07
CA GLN A 58 -17.26 -4.11 -35.76
C GLN A 58 -18.46 -5.05 -35.54
N LEU A 59 -19.17 -5.38 -36.62
CA LEU A 59 -20.26 -6.36 -36.66
C LEU A 59 -19.98 -7.42 -37.72
N THR A 60 -20.63 -8.57 -37.58
CA THR A 60 -20.68 -9.60 -38.62
C THR A 60 -22.03 -9.54 -39.33
N GLN A 61 -22.08 -9.98 -40.59
CA GLN A 61 -23.35 -10.06 -41.33
C GLN A 61 -24.36 -10.96 -40.61
N GLU A 62 -23.89 -12.08 -40.05
CA GLU A 62 -24.70 -13.01 -39.26
C GLU A 62 -25.39 -12.32 -38.06
N GLU A 63 -24.72 -11.37 -37.41
CA GLU A 63 -25.28 -10.64 -36.27
C GLU A 63 -26.38 -9.66 -36.72
N ILE A 64 -26.24 -9.06 -37.90
CA ILE A 64 -27.27 -8.20 -38.51
C ILE A 64 -28.48 -9.05 -38.92
N ASP A 65 -28.26 -10.19 -39.55
CA ASP A 65 -29.35 -11.08 -39.99
C ASP A 65 -30.13 -11.62 -38.78
N ALA A 66 -29.43 -11.99 -37.70
CA ALA A 66 -30.05 -12.38 -36.43
C ALA A 66 -30.85 -11.24 -35.77
N ALA A 67 -30.34 -10.00 -35.86
CA ALA A 67 -31.03 -8.81 -35.36
C ALA A 67 -32.29 -8.47 -36.16
N GLN A 68 -32.25 -8.64 -37.49
CA GLN A 68 -33.39 -8.44 -38.38
C GLN A 68 -34.48 -9.50 -38.19
N ALA A 69 -34.09 -10.76 -37.96
CA ALA A 69 -35.05 -11.84 -37.73
C ALA A 69 -35.77 -11.74 -36.37
N ASN A 70 -35.12 -11.13 -35.37
CA ASN A 70 -35.63 -11.09 -33.99
C ASN A 70 -35.55 -9.67 -33.40
N PRO A 71 -36.69 -8.96 -33.22
CA PRO A 71 -36.73 -7.62 -32.63
C PRO A 71 -36.22 -7.51 -31.18
N ARG A 72 -36.07 -8.65 -30.48
CA ARG A 72 -35.55 -8.71 -29.10
C ARG A 72 -34.06 -9.07 -29.03
N HIS A 73 -33.42 -9.33 -30.18
CA HIS A 73 -32.01 -9.68 -30.22
C HIS A 73 -31.16 -8.46 -29.87
N LYS A 74 -30.19 -8.64 -28.97
CA LYS A 74 -29.28 -7.59 -28.54
C LYS A 74 -27.96 -7.74 -29.26
N MET A 75 -27.70 -6.86 -30.22
CA MET A 75 -26.47 -6.87 -30.99
C MET A 75 -25.24 -6.68 -30.10
N LYS A 76 -24.21 -7.49 -30.34
CA LYS A 76 -22.92 -7.38 -29.65
C LYS A 76 -21.80 -7.07 -30.64
N LEU A 77 -20.88 -6.21 -30.22
CA LEU A 77 -19.66 -5.95 -30.98
C LEU A 77 -18.84 -7.23 -31.12
N LYS A 78 -18.26 -7.40 -32.31
CA LYS A 78 -17.30 -8.48 -32.58
C LYS A 78 -16.10 -8.31 -31.65
N PHE A 79 -15.80 -9.35 -30.88
CA PHE A 79 -14.64 -9.37 -30.00
C PHE A 79 -13.35 -9.57 -30.82
N TYR A 80 -12.42 -8.64 -30.72
CA TYR A 80 -11.11 -8.77 -31.35
C TYR A 80 -10.06 -9.16 -30.31
N ALA A 81 -9.58 -10.40 -30.40
CA ALA A 81 -8.49 -10.89 -29.57
C ALA A 81 -7.20 -10.05 -29.73
N ALA A 82 -6.94 -9.51 -30.93
CA ALA A 82 -5.79 -8.65 -31.20
C ALA A 82 -5.89 -7.24 -30.59
N ALA A 83 -7.09 -6.80 -30.18
CA ALA A 83 -7.31 -5.50 -29.53
C ALA A 83 -7.15 -5.56 -28.00
N GLN A 84 -7.00 -6.75 -27.42
CA GLN A 84 -6.44 -6.91 -26.09
C GLN A 84 -4.94 -6.59 -26.18
N GLY A 85 -4.63 -5.28 -26.19
CA GLY A 85 -3.26 -4.80 -26.18
C GLY A 85 -2.49 -5.40 -25.02
N GLU A 86 -1.23 -5.72 -25.27
CA GLU A 86 -0.28 -6.25 -24.30
C GLU A 86 -0.38 -5.43 -23.00
N GLU A 87 -0.65 -6.10 -21.88
CA GLU A 87 -0.85 -5.44 -20.59
C GLU A 87 0.36 -4.55 -20.33
N LYS A 88 0.14 -3.22 -20.34
CA LYS A 88 1.23 -2.23 -20.27
C LYS A 88 2.16 -2.62 -19.12
N ARG A 89 3.35 -3.10 -19.45
CA ARG A 89 4.41 -3.33 -18.45
C ARG A 89 4.62 -2.02 -17.73
N ARG A 90 4.28 -1.99 -16.44
CA ARG A 90 4.44 -0.79 -15.61
C ARG A 90 5.95 -0.47 -15.60
N GLY A 91 6.31 0.67 -16.20
CA GLY A 91 7.67 1.17 -16.17
C GLY A 91 8.09 1.58 -14.75
N PRO A 92 9.38 1.87 -14.53
CA PRO A 92 9.87 2.34 -13.24
C PRO A 92 9.08 3.57 -12.76
N ARG A 93 8.62 3.55 -11.51
CA ARG A 93 7.87 4.66 -10.90
C ARG A 93 8.84 5.81 -10.63
N TYR A 94 8.54 7.00 -11.16
CA TYR A 94 9.33 8.20 -10.86
C TYR A 94 9.22 8.56 -9.37
N THR A 95 10.35 8.72 -8.68
CA THR A 95 10.37 9.26 -7.32
C THR A 95 10.54 10.78 -7.35
N PRO A 96 9.63 11.56 -6.75
CA PRO A 96 9.76 13.02 -6.66
C PRO A 96 11.00 13.44 -5.86
N LEU A 97 11.53 14.63 -6.15
CA LEU A 97 12.79 15.15 -5.57
C LEU A 97 12.78 15.16 -4.03
N SER A 98 11.65 15.52 -3.42
CA SER A 98 11.47 15.55 -1.97
C SER A 98 11.78 14.21 -1.31
N LYS A 99 11.28 13.12 -1.90
CA LYS A 99 11.44 11.76 -1.36
C LYS A 99 12.77 11.11 -1.74
N ARG A 100 13.68 11.83 -2.41
CA ARG A 100 14.94 11.23 -2.88
C ARG A 100 15.94 11.00 -1.77
N GLN A 101 15.92 11.85 -0.74
CA GLN A 101 16.78 11.75 0.45
C GLN A 101 16.37 10.58 1.35
N ASP A 102 15.09 10.19 1.31
CA ASP A 102 14.55 9.07 2.09
C ASP A 102 14.71 7.71 1.38
N ARG A 103 15.12 7.69 0.10
CA ARG A 103 15.31 6.43 -0.63
C ARG A 103 16.40 5.53 -0.02
N PRO A 104 17.58 6.05 0.37
CA PRO A 104 18.57 5.27 1.11
C PRO A 104 18.03 4.66 2.41
N ALA A 105 17.16 5.38 3.13
CA ALA A 105 16.50 4.87 4.34
C ALA A 105 15.61 3.66 4.05
N SER A 106 14.84 3.70 2.96
CA SER A 106 14.03 2.56 2.49
C SER A 106 14.86 1.36 2.07
N ILE A 107 15.96 1.59 1.36
CA ILE A 107 16.85 0.51 0.92
C ILE A 107 17.49 -0.16 2.14
N LEU A 108 17.94 0.64 3.11
CA LEU A 108 18.52 0.13 4.35
C LEU A 108 17.51 -0.73 5.13
N TRP A 109 16.24 -0.31 5.20
CA TRP A 109 15.18 -1.09 5.82
C TRP A 109 14.97 -2.44 5.12
N LEU A 110 14.85 -2.45 3.79
CA LEU A 110 14.68 -3.68 3.01
C LEU A 110 15.87 -4.63 3.18
N VAL A 111 17.10 -4.12 3.16
CA VAL A 111 18.30 -4.95 3.34
C VAL A 111 18.38 -5.52 4.76
N LYS A 112 17.92 -4.78 5.78
CA LYS A 112 17.99 -5.19 7.18
C LYS A 112 16.89 -6.19 7.57
N PHE A 113 15.65 -5.95 7.14
CA PHE A 113 14.48 -6.74 7.55
C PHE A 113 14.09 -7.82 6.52
N HIS A 114 14.48 -7.65 5.26
CA HIS A 114 14.16 -8.58 4.17
C HIS A 114 15.40 -8.99 3.37
N PRO A 115 16.39 -9.68 3.98
CA PRO A 115 17.60 -10.12 3.29
C PRO A 115 17.32 -11.12 2.16
N GLU A 116 16.15 -11.76 2.14
CA GLU A 116 15.67 -12.65 1.08
C GLU A 116 15.44 -11.92 -0.27
N LEU A 117 15.32 -10.59 -0.26
CA LEU A 117 15.11 -9.81 -1.46
C LEU A 117 16.40 -9.64 -2.26
N SER A 118 16.34 -10.00 -3.54
CA SER A 118 17.42 -9.72 -4.50
C SER A 118 17.47 -8.23 -4.86
N ASP A 119 18.66 -7.75 -5.24
CA ASP A 119 18.85 -6.34 -5.64
C ASP A 119 17.97 -5.95 -6.86
N GLY A 120 17.64 -6.93 -7.71
CA GLY A 120 16.70 -6.74 -8.82
C GLY A 120 15.26 -6.52 -8.37
N GLN A 121 14.84 -7.14 -7.26
CA GLN A 121 13.53 -6.91 -6.65
C GLN A 121 13.49 -5.56 -5.92
N ILE A 122 14.53 -5.23 -5.15
CA ILE A 122 14.66 -3.94 -4.46
C ILE A 122 14.65 -2.77 -5.47
N SER A 123 15.39 -2.90 -6.57
CA SER A 123 15.42 -1.88 -7.64
C SER A 123 14.03 -1.63 -8.24
N LYS A 124 13.20 -2.67 -8.41
CA LYS A 124 11.82 -2.55 -8.92
C LYS A 124 10.86 -1.93 -7.90
N LEU A 125 11.03 -2.23 -6.61
CA LEU A 125 10.18 -1.72 -5.53
C LEU A 125 10.41 -0.23 -5.26
N VAL A 126 11.67 0.18 -5.14
CA VAL A 126 12.05 1.54 -4.72
C VAL A 126 12.28 2.47 -5.92
N GLY A 127 12.59 1.92 -7.10
CA GLY A 127 12.95 2.72 -8.28
C GLY A 127 14.36 3.29 -8.20
N THR A 128 15.31 2.53 -7.65
CA THR A 128 16.73 2.90 -7.52
C THR A 128 17.62 2.05 -8.41
N THR A 129 18.90 2.42 -8.53
CA THR A 129 19.90 1.68 -9.31
C THR A 129 20.62 0.63 -8.44
N LYS A 130 21.05 -0.48 -9.07
CA LYS A 130 21.79 -1.57 -8.39
C LYS A 130 23.06 -1.09 -7.66
N PRO A 131 23.90 -0.20 -8.24
CA PRO A 131 25.09 0.30 -7.53
C PRO A 131 24.75 1.02 -6.22
N THR A 132 23.61 1.73 -6.19
CA THR A 132 23.16 2.41 -4.96
C THR A 132 22.75 1.41 -3.88
N ILE A 133 22.12 0.30 -4.26
CA ILE A 133 21.74 -0.78 -3.33
C ILE A 133 23.00 -1.44 -2.77
N GLN A 134 23.97 -1.75 -3.64
CA GLN A 134 25.23 -2.35 -3.24
C GLN A 134 26.01 -1.45 -2.27
N ALA A 135 26.08 -0.14 -2.55
CA ALA A 135 26.74 0.83 -1.66
C ALA A 135 26.11 0.89 -0.26
N ILE A 136 24.80 0.64 -0.14
CA ILE A 136 24.13 0.59 1.17
C ILE A 136 24.39 -0.75 1.86
N ARG A 137 24.40 -1.88 1.14
CA ARG A 137 24.77 -3.20 1.68
C ARG A 137 26.21 -3.21 2.21
N GLU A 138 27.13 -2.65 1.45
CA GLU A 138 28.56 -2.56 1.79
C GLU A 138 28.88 -1.42 2.76
N ARG A 139 27.87 -0.61 3.11
CA ARG A 139 28.02 0.60 3.95
C ARG A 139 29.05 1.61 3.41
N THR A 140 29.18 1.70 2.08
CA THR A 140 30.06 2.66 1.38
C THR A 140 29.29 3.91 0.90
N HIS A 141 27.99 3.99 1.18
CA HIS A 141 27.22 5.20 0.89
C HIS A 141 27.72 6.38 1.73
N TRP A 142 27.93 7.54 1.08
CA TRP A 142 28.52 8.73 1.70
C TRP A 142 27.80 9.20 2.98
N ASN A 143 26.51 8.92 3.12
CA ASN A 143 25.70 9.30 4.28
C ASN A 143 25.24 8.12 5.15
N ILE A 144 25.90 6.96 5.10
CA ILE A 144 25.41 5.74 5.77
C ILE A 144 25.23 5.91 7.29
N SER A 145 26.08 6.73 7.94
CA SER A 145 26.07 6.92 9.39
C SER A 145 24.84 7.66 9.90
N ASN A 146 24.20 8.50 9.07
CA ASN A 146 23.07 9.33 9.49
C ASN A 146 21.71 8.76 9.03
N ILE A 147 21.70 7.73 8.21
CA ILE A 147 20.47 7.17 7.65
C ILE A 147 19.82 6.22 8.66
N GLN A 148 18.54 6.46 8.97
CA GLN A 148 17.72 5.53 9.74
C GLN A 148 16.89 4.65 8.82
N PRO A 149 16.69 3.35 9.14
CA PRO A 149 15.86 2.47 8.32
C PRO A 149 14.39 2.85 8.46
N ILE A 150 13.74 3.20 7.36
CA ILE A 150 12.31 3.56 7.29
C ILE A 150 11.62 2.66 6.27
N ASP A 151 10.41 2.18 6.57
CA ASP A 151 9.62 1.33 5.68
C ASP A 151 9.29 2.05 4.34
N PRO A 152 9.58 1.42 3.17
CA PRO A 152 9.24 1.96 1.85
C PRO A 152 7.72 2.17 1.62
N VAL A 153 6.83 1.46 2.34
CA VAL A 153 5.37 1.65 2.26
C VAL A 153 4.97 2.93 2.98
N ALA A 154 5.53 3.18 4.17
CA ALA A 154 5.30 4.41 4.93
C ALA A 154 5.74 5.66 4.15
N LEU A 155 6.83 5.54 3.38
CA LEU A 155 7.32 6.60 2.48
C LEU A 155 6.52 6.71 1.17
N GLY A 156 5.61 5.77 0.90
CA GLY A 156 4.77 5.72 -0.29
C GLY A 156 5.55 5.40 -1.58
N LEU A 157 6.69 4.71 -1.47
CA LEU A 157 7.50 4.27 -2.61
C LEU A 157 6.90 3.01 -3.24
N CYS A 158 6.48 2.06 -2.40
CA CYS A 158 5.80 0.83 -2.80
C CYS A 158 4.40 0.72 -2.18
N LYS A 159 3.55 -0.12 -2.77
CA LYS A 159 2.27 -0.49 -2.15
C LYS A 159 2.48 -1.71 -1.24
N GLN A 160 1.72 -1.80 -0.16
CA GLN A 160 1.76 -2.96 0.75
C GLN A 160 1.60 -4.28 -0.01
N THR A 161 0.60 -4.36 -0.90
CA THR A 161 0.36 -5.54 -1.74
C THR A 161 1.55 -5.90 -2.63
N GLU A 162 2.28 -4.90 -3.15
CA GLU A 162 3.45 -5.14 -4.00
C GLU A 162 4.64 -5.67 -3.18
N LEU A 163 4.83 -5.18 -1.96
CA LEU A 163 5.86 -5.65 -1.03
C LEU A 163 5.61 -7.10 -0.62
N ASP A 164 4.40 -7.41 -0.14
CA ASP A 164 4.04 -8.74 0.37
C ASP A 164 4.18 -9.81 -0.71
N LEU A 165 3.73 -9.54 -1.94
CA LEU A 165 3.85 -10.47 -3.07
C LEU A 165 5.31 -10.79 -3.41
N ILE A 166 6.19 -9.80 -3.34
CA ILE A 166 7.61 -9.98 -3.67
C ILE A 166 8.34 -10.71 -2.55
N VAL A 167 8.04 -10.39 -1.30
CA VAL A 167 8.59 -11.09 -0.12
C VAL A 167 8.15 -12.55 -0.12
N GLN A 168 6.87 -12.86 -0.33
CA GLN A 168 6.38 -14.24 -0.43
C GLN A 168 7.07 -15.00 -1.56
N LYS A 169 7.22 -14.38 -2.73
CA LYS A 169 7.92 -14.99 -3.87
C LYS A 169 9.41 -15.20 -3.61
N ALA A 170 10.06 -14.27 -2.92
CA ALA A 170 11.46 -14.38 -2.55
C ALA A 170 11.70 -15.47 -1.50
N ALA A 171 10.85 -15.51 -0.47
CA ALA A 171 10.87 -16.54 0.56
C ALA A 171 10.61 -17.94 -0.02
N ALA A 172 9.62 -18.09 -0.90
CA ALA A 172 9.35 -19.35 -1.58
C ALA A 172 10.51 -19.79 -2.46
N LYS A 173 11.16 -18.85 -3.17
CA LYS A 173 12.35 -19.15 -3.98
C LYS A 173 13.53 -19.57 -3.09
N ARG A 174 13.78 -18.87 -1.99
CA ARG A 174 14.87 -19.21 -1.05
C ARG A 174 14.66 -20.57 -0.38
N ALA A 175 13.40 -20.89 -0.04
CA ALA A 175 13.02 -22.21 0.46
C ALA A 175 13.21 -23.31 -0.59
N ALA A 176 12.94 -23.03 -1.87
CA ALA A 176 13.17 -23.97 -2.97
C ALA A 176 14.66 -24.14 -3.31
N ASP A 177 15.45 -23.07 -3.19
CA ASP A 177 16.90 -23.08 -3.45
C ASP A 177 17.69 -23.71 -2.27
N GLY A 178 17.03 -24.13 -1.19
CA GLY A 178 17.63 -24.94 -0.12
C GLY A 178 18.66 -24.21 0.73
N GLU A 179 18.65 -22.87 0.74
CA GLU A 179 19.48 -22.08 1.64
C GLU A 179 18.85 -22.12 3.04
N VAL A 180 19.05 -23.26 3.71
CA VAL A 180 18.71 -23.44 5.12
C VAL A 180 19.49 -22.39 5.89
N MET A 181 18.78 -21.39 6.41
CA MET A 181 19.34 -20.44 7.37
C MET A 181 20.15 -21.22 8.41
N ASN A 182 21.38 -20.75 8.64
CA ASN A 182 22.27 -21.34 9.64
C ASN A 182 21.53 -21.38 11.00
N ASP A 183 21.72 -22.44 11.76
CA ASP A 183 20.91 -22.84 12.93
C ASP A 183 20.78 -21.72 14.00
N ASP A 184 21.68 -20.73 13.98
CA ASP A 184 21.64 -19.53 14.81
C ASP A 184 20.59 -18.48 14.41
N GLU A 185 20.24 -18.37 13.12
CA GLU A 185 19.18 -17.45 12.66
C GLU A 185 17.78 -18.03 12.94
N ARG A 186 17.67 -19.37 12.92
CA ARG A 186 16.45 -20.09 13.31
C ARG A 186 16.14 -19.97 14.79
N ARG A 187 17.15 -20.02 15.67
CA ARG A 187 16.96 -19.87 17.13
C ARG A 187 16.54 -18.46 17.56
N LYS A 188 16.84 -17.43 16.77
CA LYS A 188 16.46 -16.04 17.06
C LYS A 188 15.03 -15.69 16.66
N LEU A 189 14.38 -16.51 15.83
CA LEU A 189 13.06 -16.25 15.25
C LEU A 189 11.97 -17.23 15.70
N VAL A 190 12.25 -18.08 16.70
CA VAL A 190 11.20 -18.93 17.28
C VAL A 190 10.23 -18.05 18.06
N SER A 191 8.98 -17.98 17.60
CA SER A 191 7.85 -17.35 18.30
C SER A 191 7.62 -18.05 19.64
N THR A 192 7.18 -17.30 20.66
CA THR A 192 6.93 -17.79 22.03
C THR A 192 6.03 -19.04 22.06
N GLU A 193 5.10 -19.17 21.13
CA GLU A 193 4.19 -20.32 20.99
C GLU A 193 4.92 -21.63 20.64
N GLN A 194 6.01 -21.57 19.87
CA GLN A 194 6.75 -22.77 19.46
C GLN A 194 7.77 -23.21 20.52
N SER A 195 8.23 -22.30 21.39
CA SER A 195 8.99 -22.64 22.61
C SER A 195 8.11 -23.28 23.68
N LEU A 196 6.82 -22.95 23.74
CA LEU A 196 5.85 -23.53 24.69
C LEU A 196 5.31 -24.91 24.26
N GLY A 197 5.48 -25.29 22.99
CA GLY A 197 5.02 -26.58 22.44
C GLY A 197 6.03 -27.72 22.50
N MET A 198 7.27 -27.47 22.95
CA MET A 198 8.24 -28.54 23.19
C MET A 198 7.89 -29.28 24.48
N PRO A 199 7.82 -30.63 24.48
CA PRO A 199 7.68 -31.36 25.73
C PRO A 199 8.87 -31.03 26.63
N ALA A 200 8.59 -30.59 27.85
CA ALA A 200 9.59 -30.30 28.86
C ALA A 200 10.26 -31.61 29.28
N GLU A 201 11.25 -32.06 28.53
CA GLU A 201 12.24 -33.01 29.03
C GLU A 201 13.21 -32.22 29.91
N PRO A 202 13.25 -32.47 31.24
CA PRO A 202 14.23 -31.85 32.10
C PRO A 202 15.60 -32.45 31.80
N LYS A 203 16.31 -31.85 30.85
CA LYS A 203 17.75 -32.09 30.67
C LYS A 203 18.46 -31.31 31.76
N ILE A 204 18.45 -31.86 32.97
CA ILE A 204 19.37 -31.44 34.03
C ILE A 204 20.75 -31.91 33.55
N PRO A 205 21.70 -31.01 33.21
CA PRO A 205 23.05 -31.44 32.92
C PRO A 205 23.65 -32.01 34.21
N THR A 206 24.10 -33.27 34.16
CA THR A 206 24.74 -34.00 35.28
C THR A 206 26.15 -33.49 35.60
N ALA A 207 26.37 -32.17 35.57
CA ALA A 207 27.68 -31.54 35.74
C ALA A 207 27.63 -30.29 36.62
N ILE A 208 26.89 -30.33 37.73
CA ILE A 208 27.08 -29.41 38.86
C ILE A 208 27.61 -30.23 40.03
N GLU A 209 28.91 -30.53 39.98
CA GLU A 209 29.67 -31.21 41.04
C GLU A 209 30.45 -30.17 41.89
N GLY A 210 29.99 -28.92 41.92
CA GLY A 210 30.74 -27.78 42.47
C GLY A 210 29.95 -26.86 43.39
N LEU A 211 28.74 -27.24 43.82
CA LEU A 211 27.87 -26.40 44.67
C LEU A 211 27.60 -26.98 46.07
N GLU A 212 28.30 -28.06 46.45
CA GLU A 212 28.21 -28.67 47.78
C GLU A 212 28.96 -27.87 48.87
N THR A 213 29.57 -26.73 48.53
CA THR A 213 30.31 -25.87 49.46
C THR A 213 29.56 -24.60 49.87
N PHE A 214 28.33 -24.37 49.40
CA PHE A 214 27.51 -23.25 49.87
C PHE A 214 26.53 -23.72 50.94
N THR A 215 27.04 -23.85 52.16
CA THR A 215 26.24 -24.07 53.37
C THR A 215 25.41 -22.82 53.65
N LEU A 216 24.09 -22.90 53.43
CA LEU A 216 23.13 -21.92 53.90
C LEU A 216 23.08 -22.02 55.44
N GLY A 217 23.76 -21.07 56.09
CA GLY A 217 23.83 -20.97 57.54
C GLY A 217 22.45 -20.72 58.15
N ASN A 218 22.04 -21.62 59.03
CA ASN A 218 20.93 -21.46 59.95
C ASN A 218 21.26 -20.37 60.98
N VAL A 219 20.61 -19.22 60.86
CA VAL A 219 20.50 -18.21 61.93
C VAL A 219 19.01 -17.97 62.17
N LEU A 220 18.59 -18.24 63.40
CA LEU A 220 17.27 -17.95 63.96
C LEU A 220 17.30 -16.57 64.64
N ASP A 221 16.10 -15.98 64.78
CA ASP A 221 15.70 -14.70 65.39
C ASP A 221 16.13 -13.43 64.62
N ASP A 222 15.28 -12.42 64.41
CA ASP A 222 14.24 -11.88 65.29
C ASP A 222 13.15 -11.17 64.46
N ASP A 223 12.03 -10.91 65.12
CA ASP A 223 10.75 -10.31 64.68
C ASP A 223 10.82 -9.13 63.70
N ASP A 224 9.92 -9.12 62.71
CA ASP A 224 9.13 -7.95 62.29
C ASP A 224 8.02 -8.42 61.33
N GLU A 225 6.79 -8.43 61.83
CA GLU A 225 5.55 -8.54 61.04
C GLU A 225 5.33 -7.23 60.27
N ASP A 226 5.25 -7.26 58.93
CA ASP A 226 4.30 -6.41 58.19
C ASP A 226 4.10 -6.84 56.72
N ASP A 227 2.84 -7.12 56.41
CA ASP A 227 2.11 -7.09 55.13
C ASP A 227 2.85 -7.44 53.82
N THR A 228 2.78 -8.72 53.46
CA THR A 228 2.65 -9.12 52.05
C THR A 228 1.32 -9.83 51.84
N SER A 229 0.24 -9.05 51.78
CA SER A 229 -1.07 -9.57 51.38
C SER A 229 -0.98 -10.16 49.96
N ASP A 230 -1.40 -11.42 49.84
CA ASP A 230 -1.45 -12.24 48.63
C ASP A 230 -1.72 -11.47 47.33
N ILE A 231 -0.69 -11.35 46.49
CA ILE A 231 -0.70 -10.80 45.11
C ILE A 231 -1.56 -11.61 44.11
N HIS A 232 -2.34 -12.57 44.59
CA HIS A 232 -3.19 -13.44 43.76
C HIS A 232 -4.68 -13.09 43.83
N ASP A 233 -5.10 -12.09 44.61
CA ASP A 233 -6.50 -11.69 44.69
C ASP A 233 -6.82 -10.43 43.86
N ALA A 234 -7.71 -10.60 42.87
CA ALA A 234 -8.02 -9.61 41.84
C ALA A 234 -8.83 -8.41 42.36
N GLU A 235 -9.45 -8.51 43.55
CA GLU A 235 -10.23 -7.42 44.14
C GLU A 235 -9.38 -6.39 44.91
N SER A 236 -8.10 -6.68 45.16
CA SER A 236 -7.16 -5.74 45.79
C SER A 236 -6.82 -4.52 44.91
N PHE A 237 -6.97 -4.65 43.58
CA PHE A 237 -6.65 -3.60 42.60
C PHE A 237 -7.70 -2.47 42.50
N PHE A 238 -8.89 -2.65 43.08
CA PHE A 238 -10.01 -1.67 42.95
C PHE A 238 -10.36 -0.93 44.24
N LYS A 239 -9.59 -1.10 45.32
CA LYS A 239 -9.75 -0.27 46.52
C LYS A 239 -9.10 1.11 46.32
N GLN A 240 -9.93 2.11 46.01
CA GLN A 240 -9.55 3.52 46.09
C GLN A 240 -9.40 3.96 47.55
N PRO A 241 -8.40 4.80 47.88
CA PRO A 241 -8.25 5.33 49.23
C PRO A 241 -9.38 6.32 49.55
N GLU A 242 -9.98 6.17 50.73
CA GLU A 242 -10.91 7.14 51.30
C GLU A 242 -10.20 8.46 51.61
N ALA A 243 -10.89 9.56 51.33
CA ALA A 243 -10.41 10.92 51.58
C ALA A 243 -10.29 11.21 53.08
N SER A 244 -9.11 11.68 53.50
CA SER A 244 -8.95 12.43 54.75
C SER A 244 -8.44 13.84 54.44
N ASP A 245 -9.30 14.78 54.79
CA ASP A 245 -9.16 16.24 54.85
C ASP A 245 -7.97 16.65 55.75
N ASP A 246 -7.09 17.56 55.30
CA ASP A 246 -6.39 18.55 56.13
C ASP A 246 -5.54 19.53 55.27
N LYS A 247 -6.16 20.69 55.04
CA LYS A 247 -5.68 22.09 55.10
C LYS A 247 -4.20 22.52 54.95
N ASP A 248 -4.11 23.64 54.20
CA ASP A 248 -3.25 24.84 54.32
C ASP A 248 -2.05 24.98 53.37
N GLY A 249 -2.09 26.06 52.58
CA GLY A 249 -0.94 26.62 51.84
C GLY A 249 -1.31 27.46 50.62
N ASP A 250 -1.94 28.62 50.84
CA ASP A 250 -2.07 29.71 49.84
C ASP A 250 -0.69 30.16 49.33
N GLU A 251 -0.58 30.46 48.03
CA GLU A 251 0.06 31.68 47.53
C GLU A 251 -0.25 31.88 46.03
N ASP A 252 -0.93 33.00 45.77
CA ASP A 252 -1.32 33.55 44.47
C ASP A 252 -0.10 33.98 43.63
N GLU A 253 -0.21 33.93 42.29
CA GLU A 253 0.10 35.12 41.47
C GLU A 253 -0.43 35.00 40.03
N ASP A 254 -1.36 35.91 39.74
CA ASP A 254 -1.96 36.25 38.45
C ASP A 254 -0.93 36.80 37.45
N GLY A 255 -1.23 36.64 36.15
CA GLY A 255 -0.43 37.27 35.10
C GLY A 255 -1.02 37.23 33.69
N ASP A 256 -2.32 37.44 33.53
CA ASP A 256 -2.95 37.76 32.24
C ASP A 256 -2.57 39.18 31.79
N LYS A 257 -2.11 39.34 30.54
CA LYS A 257 -2.09 40.67 29.90
C LYS A 257 -2.16 40.61 28.37
N ALA A 258 -3.36 40.99 27.94
CA ALA A 258 -3.82 41.50 26.65
C ALA A 258 -2.83 42.34 25.81
N ASP A 259 -2.98 42.14 24.49
CA ASP A 259 -3.13 43.12 23.40
C ASP A 259 -2.37 44.45 23.43
N LYS A 260 -1.65 44.72 22.33
CA LYS A 260 -1.57 46.06 21.74
C LYS A 260 -1.33 46.04 20.23
N GLU A 261 -2.13 46.87 19.58
CA GLU A 261 -2.22 47.20 18.16
C GLU A 261 -0.95 47.87 17.57
N GLY A 262 -0.78 47.70 16.26
CA GLY A 262 -0.53 48.79 15.30
C GLY A 262 0.88 49.35 15.16
N ASN A 263 1.47 49.22 13.96
CA ASN A 263 1.92 50.39 13.21
C ASN A 263 2.16 50.05 11.72
N GLU A 264 1.73 50.99 10.87
CA GLU A 264 1.81 51.01 9.43
C GLU A 264 3.20 51.48 8.93
N GLY A 265 3.53 51.09 7.69
CA GLY A 265 4.04 52.01 6.66
C GLY A 265 5.51 52.45 6.67
N GLN A 266 6.28 51.92 5.70
CA GLN A 266 7.21 52.63 4.77
C GLN A 266 8.07 51.55 4.09
N GLY A 267 8.29 51.49 2.77
CA GLY A 267 8.40 52.55 1.78
C GLY A 267 9.87 52.60 1.32
N ASP A 268 10.11 52.28 0.04
CA ASP A 268 11.35 52.51 -0.73
C ASP A 268 12.62 51.75 -0.26
N THR A 269 13.58 51.28 -1.08
CA THR A 269 14.02 51.69 -2.42
C THR A 269 14.93 50.58 -3.01
N ASP A 270 15.09 50.64 -4.32
CA ASP A 270 16.08 50.03 -5.21
C ASP A 270 17.45 49.65 -4.61
N ASP A 271 18.00 48.49 -5.02
CA ASP A 271 19.39 48.47 -5.48
C ASP A 271 19.63 47.27 -6.42
N ASP A 272 19.76 47.64 -7.69
CA ASP A 272 20.13 46.84 -8.85
C ASP A 272 21.67 46.76 -8.88
N GLN A 273 22.24 45.56 -8.75
CA GLN A 273 23.66 45.33 -9.07
C GLN A 273 23.85 44.08 -9.93
N PRO A 274 24.41 44.21 -11.15
CA PRO A 274 24.83 43.08 -11.95
C PRO A 274 26.22 42.58 -11.50
N ARG A 275 26.35 41.26 -11.36
CA ARG A 275 27.66 40.62 -11.20
C ARG A 275 28.34 40.46 -12.57
N VAL A 276 29.61 40.87 -12.56
CA VAL A 276 30.67 40.69 -13.57
C VAL A 276 30.90 39.22 -13.90
#